data_AF-A0A948FJM6-F1
#
_entry.id   AF-A0A948FJM6-F1
#
_cell.length_a   1.000
_cell.length_b   1.000
_cell.length_c   1.000
_cell.angle_alpha   90.00
_cell.angle_beta   90.00
_cell.angle_gamma   90.00
#
_symmetry.space_group_name_H-M   'P 1'
#
loop_
_entity.id
_entity.type
_entity.pdbx_description
1 polymer ?
#
loop_
_entity_poly.entity_id
_entity_poly.type
_entity_poly.pdbx_seq_one_letter_code
_entity_poly.pdbx_strand_id
1 'polypeptide(L)' 'MIIEQRPMCEVISDAIHILTSQIGHANTARFINYFSVGFGDYTEERKQLFAKYTVDDIVKEIKEYKKKPN' A
#
# COMPACT_ATOMS: atom_id res chain seq x y z
N MET A 1 -32.74 17.83 1.15
CA MET A 1 -32.17 16.69 1.88
C MET A 1 -30.94 17.21 2.61
N ILE A 2 -30.95 17.24 3.95
CA ILE A 2 -29.74 17.57 4.72
C ILE A 2 -28.93 16.28 4.76
N ILE A 3 -27.84 16.23 4.02
CA ILE A 3 -26.89 15.12 4.10
C ILE A 3 -26.00 15.43 5.30
N GLU A 4 -26.07 14.59 6.33
CA GLU A 4 -25.15 14.67 7.45
C GLU A 4 -23.72 14.39 6.92
N GLN A 5 -22.80 15.35 7.13
CA GLN A 5 -21.44 15.20 6.66
C GLN A 5 -20.67 14.25 7.59
N ARG A 6 -20.27 13.11 7.05
CA ARG A 6 -19.41 12.15 7.75
C ARG A 6 -17.96 12.65 7.82
N PRO A 7 -17.20 12.27 8.87
CA PRO A 7 -15.77 12.52 8.93
C PRO A 7 -15.05 11.96 7.68
N MET A 8 -14.10 12.73 7.13
CA MET A 8 -13.38 12.32 5.92
C MET A 8 -12.65 10.99 6.07
N CYS A 9 -12.15 10.67 7.27
CA CYS A 9 -11.49 9.39 7.52
C CYS A 9 -12.42 8.19 7.28
N GLU A 10 -13.71 8.30 7.63
CA GLU A 10 -14.67 7.24 7.41
C GLU A 10 -15.04 7.13 5.93
N VAL A 11 -15.22 8.25 5.24
CA VAL A 11 -15.50 8.28 3.80
C VAL A 11 -14.35 7.67 3.00
N ILE A 12 -13.10 7.99 3.37
CA ILE A 12 -11.90 7.42 2.74
C ILE A 12 -11.80 5.91 3.01
N SER A 13 -12.08 5.48 4.24
CA SER A 13 -12.08 4.04 4.58
C SER A 13 -13.09 3.25 3.74
N ASP A 14 -14.31 3.76 3.62
CA ASP A 14 -15.35 3.13 2.78
C ASP A 14 -14.96 3.13 1.31
N ALA A 15 -14.40 4.24 0.80
CA ALA A 15 -13.94 4.34 -0.57
C ALA A 15 -12.85 3.31 -0.88
N ILE A 16 -11.89 3.10 0.04
CA ILE A 16 -10.84 2.07 -0.13
C ILE A 16 -11.47 0.68 -0.22
N HIS A 17 -12.45 0.37 0.63
CA HIS A 17 -13.13 -0.93 0.61
C HIS A 17 -13.89 -1.15 -0.71
N ILE A 18 -14.66 -0.15 -1.14
CA ILE A 18 -15.42 -0.19 -2.39
C ILE A 18 -14.47 -0.36 -3.57
N LEU A 19 -13.45 0.50 -3.70
CA LEU A 19 -12.49 0.42 -4.80
C LEU A 19 -11.78 -0.94 -4.81
N THR A 20 -11.35 -1.43 -3.65
CA THR A 20 -10.72 -2.74 -3.55
C THR A 20 -11.63 -3.85 -4.07
N SER A 21 -12.92 -3.81 -3.74
CA SER A 21 -13.90 -4.80 -4.20
C SER A 21 -14.18 -4.73 -5.71
N GLN A 22 -14.09 -3.53 -6.31
CA GLN A 22 -14.49 -3.31 -7.71
C GLN A 22 -13.34 -3.42 -8.70
N ILE A 23 -12.16 -2.90 -8.35
CA ILE A 23 -11.01 -2.78 -9.27
C ILE A 23 -9.76 -3.53 -8.76
N GLY A 24 -9.85 -4.17 -7.59
CA GLY A 24 -8.77 -4.93 -6.98
C GLY A 24 -7.72 -4.06 -6.27
N HIS A 25 -6.91 -4.71 -5.42
CA HIS A 25 -5.92 -4.03 -4.57
C HIS A 25 -4.90 -3.20 -5.36
N ALA A 26 -4.35 -3.75 -6.44
CA ALA A 26 -3.30 -3.09 -7.22
C ALA A 26 -3.79 -1.79 -7.89
N ASN A 27 -4.98 -1.82 -8.50
CA ASN A 27 -5.53 -0.62 -9.14
C ASN A 27 -6.02 0.40 -8.11
N THR A 28 -6.56 -0.06 -6.97
CA THR A 28 -6.95 0.81 -5.86
C THR A 28 -5.75 1.59 -5.31
N ALA A 29 -4.62 0.92 -5.07
CA ALA A 29 -3.41 1.58 -4.61
C ALA A 29 -2.90 2.63 -5.61
N ARG A 30 -2.91 2.32 -6.92
CA ARG A 30 -2.54 3.28 -7.98
C ARG A 30 -3.48 4.49 -8.03
N PHE A 31 -4.78 4.27 -7.88
CA PHE A 31 -5.78 5.34 -7.82
C PHE A 31 -5.51 6.28 -6.64
N ILE A 32 -5.33 5.73 -5.44
CA ILE A 32 -5.04 6.52 -4.24
C ILE A 32 -3.76 7.33 -4.42
N ASN A 33 -2.69 6.70 -4.93
CA ASN A 33 -1.41 7.37 -5.17
C ASN A 33 -1.48 8.49 -6.21
N TYR A 34 -2.43 8.42 -7.16
CA TYR A 34 -2.61 9.48 -8.15
C TYR A 34 -3.24 10.75 -7.53
N PHE A 35 -4.19 10.57 -6.61
CA PHE A 35 -4.93 11.67 -5.98
C PHE A 35 -4.34 12.15 -4.65
N SER A 36 -3.42 11.38 -4.08
CA SER A 36 -2.77 11.70 -2.81
C SER A 36 -1.39 12.29 -3.09
N VAL A 37 -1.11 13.48 -2.55
CA VAL A 37 0.27 13.96 -2.46
C VAL A 37 0.97 13.05 -1.46
N GLY A 38 1.98 12.30 -1.92
CA GLY A 38 2.80 11.48 -1.02
C GLY A 38 3.35 12.35 0.12
N PHE A 39 3.42 11.77 1.33
CA PHE A 39 3.99 12.43 2.49
C PHE A 39 5.30 11.73 2.88
N GLY A 40 6.23 12.49 3.45
CA GLY A 40 7.53 11.98 3.89
C GLY A 40 8.58 11.91 2.78
N ASP A 41 9.73 11.34 3.12
CA ASP A 41 10.82 11.10 2.19
C ASP A 41 11.03 9.58 2.06
N TYR A 42 10.31 8.98 1.11
CA TYR A 42 10.44 7.56 0.84
C TYR A 42 11.88 7.16 0.47
N THR A 43 12.72 8.07 -0.04
CA THR A 43 14.12 7.75 -0.34
C THR A 43 14.90 7.49 0.94
N GLU A 44 14.76 8.36 1.94
CA GLU A 44 15.42 8.20 3.24
C GLU A 44 14.80 7.08 4.07
N GLU A 45 13.47 6.96 4.08
CA GLU A 45 12.76 5.87 4.75
C GLU A 45 13.15 4.52 4.16
N ARG A 46 13.21 4.38 2.84
CA ARG A 46 13.63 3.15 2.16
C ARG A 46 15.07 2.78 2.53
N LYS A 47 15.98 3.77 2.60
CA LYS A 47 17.37 3.51 3.03
C LYS A 47 17.40 2.93 4.44
N GLN A 48 16.62 3.46 5.37
CA GLN A 48 16.55 2.94 6.74
C GLN A 48 15.91 1.55 6.80
N LEU A 49 14.79 1.34 6.10
CA LEU A 49 14.02 0.10 6.10
C LEU A 49 14.85 -1.08 5.57
N PHE A 50 15.62 -0.83 4.50
CA PHE A 50 16.41 -1.86 3.83
C PHE A 50 17.91 -1.80 4.12
N ALA A 51 18.37 -0.94 5.03
CA ALA A 51 19.80 -0.77 5.37
C ALA A 51 20.51 -2.09 5.72
N LYS A 52 19.76 -3.06 6.23
CA LYS A 52 20.27 -4.36 6.70
C LYS A 52 20.22 -5.46 5.64
N TYR A 53 19.67 -5.19 4.46
CA TYR A 53 19.42 -6.20 3.44
C TYR A 53 20.18 -5.85 2.16
N THR A 54 20.93 -6.81 1.65
CA THR A 54 21.41 -6.75 0.27
C THR A 54 20.33 -7.27 -0.69
N VAL A 55 20.49 -6.96 -1.98
CA VAL A 55 19.61 -7.53 -3.02
C VAL A 55 19.65 -9.06 -3.00
N ASP A 56 20.82 -9.65 -2.75
CA ASP A 56 20.98 -11.10 -2.67
C ASP A 56 20.23 -11.72 -1.49
N ASP A 57 20.19 -11.03 -0.34
CA ASP A 57 19.41 -11.47 0.83
C ASP A 57 17.92 -11.54 0.51
N ILE A 58 17.39 -10.52 -0.15
CA ILE A 58 15.98 -10.44 -0.56
C ILE A 58 15.65 -11.54 -1.58
N VAL A 59 16.52 -11.73 -2.58
CA VAL A 59 16.34 -12.79 -3.60
C VAL A 59 16.35 -14.18 -2.96
N LYS A 60 17.23 -14.41 -1.98
CA LYS A 60 17.28 -15.67 -1.23
C LYS A 60 15.98 -15.90 -0.47
N GLU A 61 15.47 -14.89 0.24
CA GLU A 61 14.23 -15.00 1.02
C GLU A 61 13.02 -15.30 0.13
N ILE A 62 12.89 -14.66 -1.03
CA ILE A 62 11.82 -14.92 -2.00
C ILE A 62 11.88 -16.37 -2.50
N LYS A 63 13.07 -16.89 -2.80
CA LYS A 63 13.24 -18.28 -3.26
C LYS A 63 12.84 -19.26 -2.18
N GLU A 64 13.22 -19.01 -0.93
CA GLU A 64 12.85 -19.86 0.21
C GLU A 64 11.34 -19.81 0.49
N TYR A 65 10.72 -18.63 0.40
CA TYR A 65 9.26 -18.48 0.53
C TYR A 65 8.51 -19.30 -0.53
N LYS A 66 8.95 -19.27 -1.79
CA LYS A 66 8.34 -20.06 -2.88
C LYS A 66 8.53 -21.57 -2.76
N LYS A 67 9.53 -22.02 -1.99
CA LYS A 67 9.79 -23.46 -1.76
C LYS A 67 8.98 -24.04 -0.60
N LYS A 68 8.48 -23.21 0.31
CA LYS A 68 7.62 -23.70 1.39
C LYS A 68 6.31 -24.19 0.78
N PRO A 69 5.98 -25.49 0.90
CA PRO A 69 4.65 -25.96 0.51
C PRO A 69 3.63 -25.28 1.43
N ASN A 70 2.54 -24.80 0.83
CA ASN A 70 1.35 -24.30 1.54
C ASN A 70 0.76 -25.41 2.44
#